data_AF-A0A2E7L366-F1
#
_entry.id   AF-A0A2E7L366-F1
#
_cell.length_a   1.000
_cell.length_b   1.000
_cell.length_c   1.000
_cell.angle_alpha   90.00
_cell.angle_beta   90.00
_cell.angle_gamma   90.00
#
_symmetry.space_group_name_H-M   'P 1'
#
loop_
_entity.id
_entity.type
_entity.pdbx_description
1 polymer ?
#
loop_
_entity_poly.entity_id
_entity_poly.type
_entity_poly.pdbx_seq_one_letter_code
_entity_poly.pdbx_strand_id
1 'polypeptide(L)'
;MHRRFGTPTAINVGDYLIGLGYRLVSRERAELGAEVVADILDCLADAHMKLSEGQGAELLWRDAANKVLKPIDALKLYALKTSPAFEAALLCGARLAGSVESYRQPLKQFSRNLGVAFQILNDLGDWEGDSNNKLVAGGDVLGGRPTLLWALALESLSPGLRDELISLVQEDDGTLPEKRIQRVRQLYHEAGVFEQAHRLVDKHQQRAEAIVGEIECEELQRLLHFLIDTILERPAESVESGPAVELELSAPGAGK
;
A
#
# COMPACT_ATOMS: atom_id res chain seq x y z
N MET A 1 16.94 -5.33 9.66
CA MET A 1 17.96 -4.38 10.19
C MET A 1 17.80 -4.10 11.67
N HIS A 2 16.78 -3.35 12.12
CA HIS A 2 16.64 -2.95 13.53
C HIS A 2 16.57 -4.12 14.53
N ARG A 3 15.89 -5.24 14.19
CA ARG A 3 15.85 -6.45 15.06
C ARG A 3 17.20 -7.12 15.28
N ARG A 4 18.15 -6.96 14.34
CA ARG A 4 19.46 -7.62 14.38
C ARG A 4 20.59 -6.70 14.86
N PHE A 5 20.52 -5.41 14.51
CA PHE A 5 21.61 -4.46 14.74
C PHE A 5 21.20 -3.27 15.62
N GLY A 6 19.97 -3.24 16.12
CA GLY A 6 19.44 -2.14 16.94
C GLY A 6 18.90 -0.97 16.11
N THR A 7 18.02 -0.18 16.75
CA THR A 7 17.36 0.98 16.15
C THR A 7 18.34 2.08 15.73
N PRO A 8 19.33 2.51 16.56
CA PRO A 8 20.26 3.58 16.17
C PRO A 8 21.04 3.26 14.88
N THR A 9 21.52 2.02 14.74
CA THR A 9 22.22 1.58 13.52
C THR A 9 21.30 1.56 12.31
N ALA A 10 20.05 1.12 12.47
CA ALA A 10 19.09 1.09 11.37
C ALA A 10 18.77 2.51 10.85
N ILE A 11 18.61 3.48 11.75
CA ILE A 11 18.38 4.89 11.40
C ILE A 11 19.59 5.45 10.63
N ASN A 12 20.80 5.30 11.18
CA ASN A 12 22.01 5.83 10.54
C ASN A 12 22.28 5.21 9.15
N VAL A 13 21.95 3.93 8.95
CA VAL A 13 22.01 3.31 7.62
C VAL A 13 20.98 3.91 6.67
N GLY A 14 19.77 4.19 7.14
CA GLY A 14 18.74 4.89 6.36
C GLY A 14 19.23 6.27 5.89
N ASP A 15 19.78 7.07 6.81
CA ASP A 15 20.33 8.40 6.50
C ASP A 15 21.45 8.32 5.46
N TYR A 16 22.34 7.33 5.58
CA TYR A 16 23.40 7.09 4.60
C TYR A 16 22.84 6.73 3.21
N LEU A 17 21.82 5.87 3.14
CA LEU A 17 21.22 5.45 1.86
C LEU A 17 20.49 6.60 1.16
N ILE A 18 19.83 7.48 1.92
CA ILE A 18 19.22 8.71 1.39
C ILE A 18 20.30 9.59 0.75
N GLY A 19 21.39 9.86 1.47
CA GLY A 19 22.51 10.65 0.94
C GLY A 19 23.19 9.98 -0.26
N LEU A 20 23.30 8.65 -0.27
CA LEU A 20 23.82 7.90 -1.41
C LEU A 20 22.95 8.08 -2.65
N GLY A 21 21.63 8.03 -2.53
CA GLY A 21 20.69 8.23 -3.65
C GLY A 21 20.90 9.57 -4.36
N TYR A 22 20.89 10.68 -3.62
CA TYR A 22 21.15 12.01 -4.19
C TYR A 22 22.57 12.13 -4.77
N ARG A 23 23.55 11.46 -4.15
CA ARG A 23 24.92 11.44 -4.65
C ARG A 23 25.06 10.71 -5.98
N LEU A 24 24.29 9.66 -6.22
CA LEU A 24 24.28 8.96 -7.51
C LEU A 24 23.81 9.92 -8.60
N VAL A 25 22.66 10.56 -8.43
CA VAL A 25 22.12 11.53 -9.42
C VAL A 25 23.07 12.70 -9.66
N SER A 26 23.61 13.31 -8.60
CA SER A 26 24.48 14.48 -8.75
C SER A 26 25.81 14.19 -9.47
N ARG A 27 26.29 12.94 -9.44
CA ARG A 27 27.51 12.51 -10.13
C ARG A 27 27.31 12.33 -11.64
N GLU A 28 26.08 12.14 -12.09
CA GLU A 28 25.74 12.01 -13.51
C GLU A 28 25.70 13.36 -14.24
N ARG A 29 26.03 14.48 -13.57
CA ARG A 29 26.02 15.83 -14.16
C ARG A 29 26.81 15.95 -15.46
N ALA A 30 27.94 15.25 -15.57
CA ALA A 30 28.77 15.30 -16.77
C ALA A 30 28.09 14.66 -17.99
N GLU A 31 27.25 13.65 -17.76
CA GLU A 31 26.56 12.89 -18.80
C GLU A 31 25.18 13.47 -19.11
N LEU A 32 24.40 13.78 -18.07
CA LEU A 32 23.00 14.23 -18.20
C LEU A 32 22.85 15.75 -18.37
N GLY A 33 23.88 16.52 -18.02
CA GLY A 33 23.82 17.97 -17.97
C GLY A 33 23.23 18.53 -16.66
N ALA A 34 23.57 19.79 -16.37
CA ALA A 34 23.25 20.41 -15.09
C ALA A 34 21.75 20.61 -14.84
N GLU A 35 20.98 20.94 -15.88
CA GLU A 35 19.54 21.18 -15.77
C GLU A 35 18.78 19.89 -15.47
N VAL A 36 19.06 18.80 -16.21
CA VAL A 36 18.44 17.48 -15.99
C VAL A 36 18.71 16.98 -14.57
N VAL A 37 19.96 17.09 -14.10
CA VAL A 37 20.33 16.71 -12.73
C VAL A 37 19.61 17.56 -11.70
N ALA A 38 19.51 18.88 -11.90
CA ALA A 38 18.79 19.76 -10.99
C ALA A 38 17.30 19.39 -10.90
N ASP A 39 16.65 19.16 -12.04
CA ASP A 39 15.23 18.78 -12.11
C ASP A 39 14.96 17.45 -11.39
N ILE A 40 15.83 16.45 -11.58
CA ILE A 40 15.70 15.13 -10.93
C ILE A 40 15.95 15.25 -9.42
N LEU A 41 16.97 16.00 -9.00
CA LEU A 41 17.25 16.21 -7.58
C LEU A 41 16.10 16.93 -6.87
N ASP A 42 15.53 17.96 -7.49
CA ASP A 42 14.37 18.68 -6.97
C ASP A 42 13.15 17.76 -6.83
N CYS A 43 12.87 16.97 -7.87
CA CYS A 43 11.79 15.98 -7.85
C CYS A 43 11.95 14.94 -6.74
N LEU A 44 13.16 14.38 -6.56
CA LEU A 44 13.44 13.42 -5.51
C LEU A 44 13.36 14.05 -4.11
N ALA A 45 13.83 15.29 -3.95
CA ALA A 45 13.78 16.03 -2.69
C ALA A 45 12.34 16.32 -2.27
N ASP A 46 11.51 16.82 -3.18
CA ASP A 46 10.08 17.08 -2.95
C ASP A 46 9.34 15.78 -2.60
N ALA A 47 9.60 14.69 -3.32
CA ALA A 47 9.02 13.39 -2.99
C ALA A 47 9.46 12.89 -1.61
N HIS A 48 10.73 13.02 -1.26
CA HIS A 48 11.23 12.64 0.06
C HIS A 48 10.57 13.43 1.19
N MET A 49 10.36 14.75 1.00
CA MET A 49 9.62 15.57 1.95
C MET A 49 8.17 15.10 2.12
N LYS A 50 7.45 14.90 1.02
CA LYS A 50 6.05 14.42 1.05
C LYS A 50 5.91 13.04 1.70
N LEU A 51 6.82 12.12 1.40
CA LEU A 51 6.86 10.79 2.05
C LEU A 51 7.09 10.91 3.55
N SER A 52 7.97 11.81 3.97
CA SER A 52 8.24 12.08 5.39
C SER A 52 7.03 12.71 6.08
N GLU A 53 6.34 13.64 5.44
CA GLU A 53 5.08 14.22 5.92
C GLU A 53 3.98 13.16 6.04
N GLY A 54 3.81 12.31 5.04
CA GLY A 54 2.85 11.20 5.05
C GLY A 54 3.13 10.22 6.19
N GLN A 55 4.39 9.82 6.38
CA GLN A 55 4.79 8.96 7.49
C GLN A 55 4.59 9.64 8.85
N GLY A 56 4.88 10.94 8.95
CA GLY A 56 4.63 11.74 10.15
C GLY A 56 3.15 11.82 10.51
N ALA A 57 2.28 12.05 9.53
CA ALA A 57 0.82 12.07 9.72
C ALA A 57 0.28 10.71 10.20
N GLU A 58 0.80 9.59 9.69
CA GLU A 58 0.45 8.25 10.17
C GLU A 58 0.85 8.04 11.63
N LEU A 59 2.06 8.45 12.01
CA LEU A 59 2.56 8.34 13.39
C LEU A 59 1.73 9.19 14.36
N LEU A 60 1.42 10.43 13.98
CA LEU A 60 0.57 11.31 14.79
C LEU A 60 -0.82 10.70 15.02
N TRP A 61 -1.40 10.05 14.00
CA TRP A 61 -2.67 9.36 14.17
C TRP A 61 -2.55 8.10 15.04
N ARG A 62 -1.49 7.31 14.82
CA ARG A 62 -1.20 6.12 15.64
C ARG A 62 -1.02 6.49 17.12
N ASP A 63 -0.51 7.67 17.42
CA ASP A 63 -0.29 8.11 18.80
C ASP A 63 -1.50 8.90 19.37
N ALA A 64 -2.49 9.24 18.54
CA ALA A 64 -3.72 9.91 18.97
C ALA A 64 -4.61 9.01 19.85
N ALA A 65 -5.14 9.56 20.93
CA ALA A 65 -6.04 8.87 21.85
C ALA A 65 -7.41 8.55 21.21
N ASN A 66 -7.90 9.43 20.35
CA ASN A 66 -9.15 9.22 19.63
C ASN A 66 -8.87 8.59 18.25
N LYS A 67 -9.33 7.35 18.06
CA LYS A 67 -9.13 6.55 16.83
C LYS A 67 -10.22 6.74 15.79
N VAL A 68 -10.95 7.85 15.85
CA VAL A 68 -11.90 8.23 14.80
C VAL A 68 -11.14 8.64 13.55
N LEU A 69 -11.41 7.94 12.45
CA LEU A 69 -10.85 8.22 11.12
C LEU A 69 -11.97 8.18 10.10
N LYS A 70 -12.08 9.22 9.28
CA LYS A 70 -13.01 9.22 8.14
C LYS A 70 -12.33 8.57 6.93
N PRO A 71 -13.07 7.83 6.08
CA PRO A 71 -12.49 7.20 4.90
C PRO A 71 -11.74 8.19 3.99
N ILE A 72 -12.27 9.41 3.84
CA ILE A 72 -11.61 10.46 3.05
C ILE A 72 -10.24 10.87 3.60
N ASP A 73 -10.04 10.83 4.91
CA ASP A 73 -8.78 11.20 5.54
C ASP A 73 -7.76 10.04 5.45
N ALA A 74 -8.22 8.78 5.54
CA ALA A 74 -7.40 7.61 5.24
C ALA A 74 -6.89 7.64 3.78
N LEU A 75 -7.78 7.94 2.81
CA LEU A 75 -7.40 8.05 1.40
C LEU A 75 -6.40 9.18 1.14
N LYS A 76 -6.49 10.31 1.86
CA LYS A 76 -5.49 11.39 1.79
C LYS A 76 -4.14 10.91 2.31
N LEU A 77 -4.12 10.17 3.41
CA LEU A 77 -2.89 9.62 3.97
C LEU A 77 -2.21 8.67 2.98
N TYR A 78 -2.99 7.80 2.31
CA TYR A 78 -2.45 6.88 1.30
C TYR A 78 -1.83 7.62 0.12
N ALA A 79 -2.51 8.68 -0.34
CA ALA A 79 -2.00 9.54 -1.40
C ALA A 79 -0.70 10.25 -1.02
N LEU A 80 -0.45 10.53 0.27
CA LEU A 80 0.80 11.16 0.72
C LEU A 80 1.94 10.14 0.96
N LYS A 81 1.61 8.92 1.38
CA LYS A 81 2.60 7.92 1.78
C LYS A 81 3.21 7.16 0.60
N THR A 82 2.45 6.95 -0.46
CA THR A 82 2.87 6.01 -1.52
C THR A 82 3.00 6.70 -2.87
N SER A 83 2.07 7.60 -3.20
CA SER A 83 2.05 8.26 -4.51
C SER A 83 3.28 9.09 -4.85
N PRO A 84 3.94 9.81 -3.91
CA PRO A 84 5.11 10.62 -4.26
C PRO A 84 6.30 9.79 -4.78
N ALA A 85 6.46 8.55 -4.29
CA ALA A 85 7.53 7.67 -4.78
C ALA A 85 7.28 7.22 -6.22
N PHE A 86 6.03 6.86 -6.56
CA PHE A 86 5.65 6.54 -7.93
C PHE A 86 5.79 7.76 -8.86
N GLU A 87 5.34 8.93 -8.41
CA GLU A 87 5.44 10.19 -9.16
C GLU A 87 6.91 10.51 -9.46
N ALA A 88 7.77 10.44 -8.45
CA ALA A 88 9.20 10.69 -8.62
C ALA A 88 9.86 9.71 -9.58
N ALA A 89 9.61 8.40 -9.45
CA ALA A 89 10.19 7.40 -10.33
C ALA A 89 9.81 7.64 -11.80
N LEU A 90 8.53 7.89 -12.07
CA LEU A 90 8.02 8.15 -13.42
C LEU A 90 8.55 9.47 -13.99
N LEU A 91 8.54 10.56 -13.20
CA LEU A 91 9.04 11.86 -13.64
C LEU A 91 10.55 11.85 -13.87
N CYS A 92 11.32 11.15 -13.04
CA CYS A 92 12.76 10.98 -13.27
C CYS A 92 13.01 10.25 -14.59
N GLY A 93 12.32 9.13 -14.84
CA GLY A 93 12.44 8.39 -16.10
C GLY A 93 12.05 9.24 -17.32
N ALA A 94 10.91 9.93 -17.25
CA ALA A 94 10.47 10.83 -18.31
C ALA A 94 11.45 11.99 -18.53
N ARG A 95 12.04 12.53 -17.45
CA ARG A 95 12.99 13.65 -17.53
C ARG A 95 14.32 13.26 -18.16
N LEU A 96 14.77 12.02 -17.96
CA LEU A 96 15.92 11.45 -18.65
C LEU A 96 15.67 11.30 -20.16
N ALA A 97 14.42 11.09 -20.59
CA ALA A 97 14.04 11.00 -21.99
C ALA A 97 13.84 12.37 -22.68
N GLY A 98 13.62 13.44 -21.91
CA GLY A 98 13.46 14.78 -22.47
C GLY A 98 12.66 15.74 -21.57
N SER A 99 11.94 16.66 -22.20
CA SER A 99 11.05 17.59 -21.49
C SER A 99 9.85 16.85 -20.91
N VAL A 100 9.46 17.23 -19.68
CA VAL A 100 8.37 16.58 -18.93
C VAL A 100 7.16 17.47 -18.73
N GLU A 101 7.15 18.68 -19.28
CA GLU A 101 6.14 19.69 -18.95
C GLU A 101 4.70 19.20 -19.25
N SER A 102 4.51 18.54 -20.40
CA SER A 102 3.23 17.92 -20.77
C SER A 102 2.86 16.70 -19.93
N TYR A 103 3.84 16.04 -19.30
CA TYR A 103 3.65 14.80 -18.55
C TYR A 103 3.52 15.02 -17.03
N ARG A 104 3.93 16.17 -16.50
CA ARG A 104 3.92 16.43 -15.04
C ARG A 104 2.56 16.20 -14.40
N GLN A 105 1.51 16.83 -14.92
CA GLN A 105 0.17 16.69 -14.33
C GLN A 105 -0.45 15.30 -14.55
N PRO A 106 -0.42 14.72 -15.77
CA PRO A 106 -0.91 13.35 -15.97
C PRO A 106 -0.20 12.33 -15.07
N LEU A 107 1.14 12.35 -15.02
CA LEU A 107 1.89 11.39 -14.19
C LEU A 107 1.61 11.57 -12.71
N LYS A 108 1.47 12.80 -12.21
CA LYS A 108 1.05 13.05 -10.83
C LYS A 108 -0.32 12.46 -10.51
N GLN A 109 -1.31 12.67 -11.37
CA GLN A 109 -2.65 12.14 -11.17
C GLN A 109 -2.69 10.62 -11.28
N PHE A 110 -1.93 10.05 -12.22
CA PHE A 110 -1.75 8.62 -12.39
C PHE A 110 -1.15 8.00 -11.11
N SER A 111 0.00 8.50 -10.65
CA SER A 111 0.68 8.04 -9.44
C SER A 111 -0.18 8.17 -8.18
N ARG A 112 -1.03 9.21 -8.11
CA ARG A 112 -2.02 9.35 -7.04
C ARG A 112 -3.00 8.18 -7.03
N ASN A 113 -3.63 7.88 -8.16
CA ASN A 113 -4.64 6.83 -8.22
C ASN A 113 -4.01 5.43 -8.03
N LEU A 114 -2.90 5.16 -8.71
CA LEU A 114 -2.16 3.90 -8.57
C LEU A 114 -1.69 3.68 -7.12
N GLY A 115 -1.07 4.69 -6.51
CA GLY A 115 -0.56 4.59 -5.13
C GLY A 115 -1.65 4.40 -4.09
N VAL A 116 -2.82 5.03 -4.26
CA VAL A 116 -3.97 4.80 -3.38
C VAL A 116 -4.52 3.39 -3.56
N ALA A 117 -4.74 2.94 -4.80
CA ALA A 117 -5.23 1.58 -5.07
C ALA A 117 -4.28 0.50 -4.51
N PHE A 118 -2.98 0.67 -4.73
CA PHE A 118 -1.95 -0.21 -4.19
C PHE A 118 -2.00 -0.30 -2.66
N GLN A 119 -2.17 0.84 -1.96
CA GLN A 119 -2.24 0.81 -0.50
C GLN A 119 -3.53 0.13 0.01
N ILE A 120 -4.65 0.28 -0.69
CA ILE A 120 -5.88 -0.44 -0.36
C ILE A 120 -5.68 -1.95 -0.54
N LEU A 121 -5.04 -2.39 -1.62
CA LEU A 121 -4.73 -3.80 -1.85
C LEU A 121 -3.77 -4.35 -0.80
N ASN A 122 -2.74 -3.60 -0.39
CA ASN A 122 -1.86 -4.03 0.71
C ASN A 122 -2.62 -4.23 2.02
N ASP A 123 -3.54 -3.33 2.32
CA ASP A 123 -4.36 -3.43 3.53
C ASP A 123 -5.35 -4.59 3.44
N LEU A 124 -5.93 -4.87 2.27
CA LEU A 124 -6.75 -6.06 2.03
C LEU A 124 -5.92 -7.35 2.20
N GLY A 125 -4.73 -7.40 1.62
CA GLY A 125 -3.80 -8.53 1.75
C GLY A 125 -3.34 -8.80 3.19
N ASP A 126 -3.38 -7.79 4.08
CA ASP A 126 -3.16 -8.01 5.52
C ASP A 126 -4.21 -8.94 6.14
N TRP A 127 -5.41 -9.02 5.55
CA TRP A 127 -6.53 -9.85 6.01
C TRP A 127 -6.66 -11.20 5.30
N GLU A 128 -6.05 -11.40 4.14
CA GLU A 128 -6.20 -12.63 3.32
C GLU A 128 -5.44 -13.83 3.87
N GLY A 129 -4.46 -13.63 4.75
CA GLY A 129 -3.98 -14.67 5.65
C GLY A 129 -3.46 -15.96 5.00
N ASP A 130 -2.73 -15.91 3.89
CA ASP A 130 -1.63 -16.84 3.59
C ASP A 130 -0.82 -16.38 2.36
N SER A 131 0.51 -16.30 2.50
CA SER A 131 1.57 -16.34 1.45
C SER A 131 2.84 -15.54 1.79
N ASN A 132 2.78 -14.51 2.66
CA ASN A 132 3.89 -13.55 2.82
C ASN A 132 4.51 -13.42 4.23
N ASN A 133 4.55 -14.52 5.00
CA ASN A 133 5.40 -14.62 6.19
C ASN A 133 5.03 -13.68 7.36
N LYS A 134 3.75 -13.27 7.48
CA LYS A 134 3.21 -12.62 8.67
C LYS A 134 2.67 -13.69 9.63
N LEU A 135 3.17 -13.71 10.87
CA LEU A 135 2.70 -14.65 11.91
C LEU A 135 1.21 -14.47 12.27
N VAL A 136 0.60 -13.31 11.95
CA VAL A 136 -0.77 -12.95 12.33
C VAL A 136 -1.38 -12.06 11.24
N ALA A 137 -2.49 -12.48 10.62
CA ALA A 137 -3.30 -11.66 9.72
C ALA A 137 -4.04 -10.54 10.50
N GLY A 138 -4.32 -9.39 9.89
CA GLY A 138 -5.00 -8.27 10.55
C GLY A 138 -4.16 -7.53 11.60
N GLY A 139 -2.84 -7.71 11.56
CA GLY A 139 -1.91 -7.12 12.52
C GLY A 139 -1.86 -5.59 12.45
N ASP A 140 -2.22 -4.98 11.32
CA ASP A 140 -2.25 -3.53 11.17
C ASP A 140 -3.30 -2.88 12.08
N VAL A 141 -4.43 -3.56 12.32
CA VAL A 141 -5.48 -3.06 13.22
C VAL A 141 -5.05 -3.13 14.67
N LEU A 142 -4.47 -4.26 15.11
CA LEU A 142 -3.92 -4.35 16.48
C LEU A 142 -2.74 -3.40 16.70
N GLY A 143 -1.98 -3.09 15.64
CA GLY A 143 -0.93 -2.08 15.65
C GLY A 143 -1.43 -0.64 15.66
N GLY A 144 -2.74 -0.42 15.64
CA GLY A 144 -3.36 0.90 15.70
C GLY A 144 -3.05 1.77 14.47
N ARG A 145 -2.87 1.15 13.29
CA ARG A 145 -2.62 1.89 12.05
C ARG A 145 -3.93 2.49 11.49
N PRO A 146 -3.89 3.71 10.92
CA PRO A 146 -5.02 4.39 10.30
C PRO A 146 -5.42 3.78 8.95
N THR A 147 -5.95 2.56 8.94
CA THR A 147 -6.35 1.92 7.68
C THR A 147 -7.69 2.45 7.17
N LEU A 148 -7.88 2.41 5.85
CA LEU A 148 -9.16 2.68 5.20
C LEU A 148 -10.20 1.67 5.62
N LEU A 149 -9.82 0.40 5.80
CA LEU A 149 -10.73 -0.66 6.26
C LEU A 149 -11.31 -0.31 7.64
N TRP A 150 -10.46 0.19 8.54
CA TRP A 150 -10.89 0.72 9.84
C TRP A 150 -11.87 1.88 9.70
N ALA A 151 -11.53 2.85 8.85
CA ALA A 151 -12.38 4.02 8.63
C ALA A 151 -13.76 3.65 8.04
N LEU A 152 -13.81 2.71 7.09
CA LEU A 152 -15.04 2.22 6.48
C LEU A 152 -15.91 1.47 7.49
N ALA A 153 -15.29 0.67 8.36
CA ALA A 153 -15.99 -0.01 9.44
C ALA A 153 -16.64 0.99 10.41
N LEU A 154 -15.89 1.99 10.86
CA LEU A 154 -16.41 3.02 11.78
C LEU A 154 -17.55 3.84 11.17
N GLU A 155 -17.54 4.06 9.85
CA GLU A 155 -18.59 4.78 9.13
C GLU A 155 -19.86 3.93 8.93
N SER A 156 -19.70 2.62 8.71
CA SER A 156 -20.80 1.73 8.33
C SER A 156 -21.49 1.05 9.53
N LEU A 157 -20.77 0.84 10.65
CA LEU A 157 -21.30 0.15 11.82
C LEU A 157 -22.30 1.01 12.61
N SER A 158 -23.27 0.34 13.23
CA SER A 158 -24.15 0.97 14.22
C SER A 158 -23.35 1.44 15.44
N PRO A 159 -23.84 2.43 16.22
CA PRO A 159 -23.09 2.99 17.35
C PRO A 159 -22.56 1.93 18.34
N GLY A 160 -23.36 0.91 18.68
CA GLY A 160 -22.94 -0.14 19.61
C GLY A 160 -21.81 -1.02 19.07
N LEU A 161 -21.90 -1.44 17.80
CA LEU A 161 -20.85 -2.24 17.16
C LEU A 161 -19.58 -1.43 16.89
N ARG A 162 -19.73 -0.13 16.64
CA ARG A 162 -18.60 0.79 16.50
C ARG A 162 -17.84 0.93 17.82
N ASP A 163 -18.55 1.06 18.93
CA ASP A 163 -17.93 1.17 20.25
C ASP A 163 -17.24 -0.16 20.63
N GLU A 164 -17.85 -1.31 20.29
CA GLU A 164 -17.21 -2.63 20.39
C GLU A 164 -15.92 -2.72 19.54
N LEU A 165 -15.96 -2.26 18.29
CA LEU A 165 -14.79 -2.26 17.41
C LEU A 165 -13.62 -1.45 18.01
N ILE A 166 -13.93 -0.29 18.61
CA ILE A 166 -12.93 0.57 19.27
C ILE A 166 -12.33 -0.12 20.49
N SER A 167 -13.16 -0.71 21.37
CA SER A 167 -12.66 -1.38 22.58
C SER A 167 -11.76 -2.59 22.24
N LEU A 168 -12.11 -3.34 21.19
CA LEU A 168 -11.32 -4.46 20.68
C LEU A 168 -9.89 -4.10 20.26
N VAL A 169 -9.58 -2.81 20.03
CA VAL A 169 -8.24 -2.34 19.67
C VAL A 169 -7.56 -1.59 20.82
N GLN A 170 -8.33 -0.82 21.60
CA GLN A 170 -7.79 0.05 22.65
C GLN A 170 -7.57 -0.66 23.99
N GLU A 171 -8.40 -1.64 24.31
CA GLU A 171 -8.37 -2.32 25.60
C GLU A 171 -7.59 -3.64 25.48
N ASP A 172 -6.71 -3.90 26.44
CA ASP A 172 -6.15 -5.23 26.65
C ASP A 172 -6.90 -5.87 27.82
N ASP A 173 -7.95 -6.60 27.47
CA ASP A 173 -8.79 -7.36 28.41
C ASP A 173 -8.22 -8.76 28.69
N GLY A 174 -7.01 -9.06 28.21
CA GLY A 174 -6.39 -10.39 28.29
C GLY A 174 -6.90 -11.37 27.23
N THR A 175 -7.77 -10.94 26.32
CA THR A 175 -8.19 -11.77 25.17
C THR A 175 -7.03 -11.98 24.22
N LEU A 176 -6.84 -13.24 23.81
CA LEU A 176 -5.82 -13.62 22.83
C LEU A 176 -5.94 -12.78 21.54
N PRO A 177 -4.82 -12.25 21.00
CA PRO A 177 -4.82 -11.43 19.79
C PRO A 177 -5.60 -12.04 18.62
N GLU A 178 -5.53 -13.36 18.44
CA GLU A 178 -6.20 -14.09 17.37
C GLU A 178 -7.73 -13.99 17.48
N LYS A 179 -8.27 -14.04 18.70
CA LYS A 179 -9.71 -13.91 18.94
C LYS A 179 -10.19 -12.48 18.69
N ARG A 180 -9.39 -11.48 19.09
CA ARG A 180 -9.69 -10.06 18.82
C ARG A 180 -9.74 -9.82 17.31
N ILE A 181 -8.74 -10.30 16.57
CA ILE A 181 -8.70 -10.20 15.10
C ILE A 181 -9.89 -10.90 14.46
N GLN A 182 -10.25 -12.11 14.93
CA GLN A 182 -11.40 -12.82 14.40
C GLN A 182 -12.71 -12.02 14.59
N ARG A 183 -12.87 -11.38 15.74
CA ARG A 183 -14.04 -10.53 16.00
C ARG A 183 -14.03 -9.27 15.13
N VAL A 184 -12.89 -8.61 14.96
CA VAL A 184 -12.75 -7.47 14.03
C VAL A 184 -13.12 -7.90 12.60
N ARG A 185 -12.65 -9.07 12.14
CA ARG A 185 -13.01 -9.60 10.81
C ARG A 185 -14.52 -9.77 10.65
N GLN A 186 -15.22 -10.29 11.66
CA GLN A 186 -16.68 -10.41 11.64
C GLN A 186 -17.35 -9.04 11.50
N LEU A 187 -16.93 -8.06 12.30
CA LEU A 187 -17.45 -6.69 12.22
C LEU A 187 -17.19 -6.05 10.85
N TYR A 188 -16.03 -6.34 10.23
CA TYR A 188 -15.72 -5.87 8.87
C TYR A 188 -16.62 -6.52 7.82
N HIS A 189 -16.95 -7.81 7.95
CA HIS A 189 -17.94 -8.46 7.08
C HIS A 189 -19.34 -7.89 7.29
N GLU A 190 -19.78 -7.69 8.54
CA GLU A 190 -21.08 -7.08 8.86
C GLU A 190 -21.21 -5.66 8.27
N ALA A 191 -20.11 -4.90 8.25
CA ALA A 191 -20.03 -3.57 7.64
C ALA A 191 -19.78 -3.58 6.11
N GLY A 192 -19.58 -4.75 5.49
CA GLY A 192 -19.28 -4.86 4.06
C GLY A 192 -17.98 -4.17 3.64
N VAL A 193 -16.99 -4.08 4.54
CA VAL A 193 -15.77 -3.28 4.37
C VAL A 193 -14.91 -3.76 3.20
N PHE A 194 -14.73 -5.08 3.05
CA PHE A 194 -13.91 -5.67 1.98
C PHE A 194 -14.47 -5.33 0.59
N GLU A 195 -15.78 -5.49 0.41
CA GLU A 195 -16.49 -5.12 -0.82
C GLU A 195 -16.40 -3.63 -1.14
N GLN A 196 -16.52 -2.77 -0.12
CA GLN A 196 -16.35 -1.33 -0.28
C GLN A 196 -14.92 -0.97 -0.72
N ALA A 197 -13.91 -1.62 -0.13
CA ALA A 197 -12.52 -1.42 -0.48
C ALA A 197 -12.18 -1.88 -1.90
N HIS A 198 -12.65 -3.06 -2.34
CA HIS A 198 -12.49 -3.51 -3.72
C HIS A 198 -13.11 -2.54 -4.73
N ARG A 199 -14.31 -2.02 -4.47
CA ARG A 199 -14.92 -0.98 -5.33
C ARG A 199 -14.09 0.30 -5.40
N LEU A 200 -13.41 0.67 -4.32
CA LEU A 200 -12.51 1.82 -4.32
C LEU A 200 -11.24 1.54 -5.13
N VAL A 201 -10.69 0.33 -5.07
CA VAL A 201 -9.59 -0.11 -5.96
C VAL A 201 -10.02 0.01 -7.41
N ASP A 202 -11.16 -0.57 -7.80
CA ASP A 202 -11.69 -0.50 -9.18
C ASP A 202 -11.81 0.95 -9.66
N LYS A 203 -12.38 1.82 -8.81
CA LYS A 203 -12.56 3.24 -9.13
C LYS A 203 -11.24 3.98 -9.33
N HIS A 204 -10.22 3.68 -8.53
CA HIS A 204 -8.91 4.28 -8.67
C HIS A 204 -8.16 3.73 -9.89
N GLN A 205 -8.27 2.43 -10.17
CA GLN A 205 -7.74 1.82 -11.37
C GLN A 205 -8.33 2.45 -12.64
N GLN A 206 -9.66 2.54 -12.75
CA GLN A 206 -10.34 3.17 -13.89
C GLN A 206 -9.89 4.63 -14.12
N ARG A 207 -9.67 5.37 -13.03
CA ARG A 207 -9.14 6.74 -13.12
C ARG A 207 -7.70 6.78 -13.62
N ALA A 208 -6.86 5.84 -13.17
CA ALA A 208 -5.50 5.71 -13.67
C ALA A 208 -5.51 5.39 -15.17
N GLU A 209 -6.32 4.42 -15.61
CA GLU A 209 -6.48 4.04 -17.02
C GLU A 209 -6.97 5.21 -17.89
N ALA A 210 -7.95 5.98 -17.39
CA ALA A 210 -8.44 7.18 -18.10
C ALA A 210 -7.32 8.20 -18.34
N ILE A 211 -6.46 8.44 -17.34
CA ILE A 211 -5.31 9.35 -17.45
C ILE A 211 -4.28 8.81 -18.45
N VAL A 212 -4.07 7.48 -18.49
CA VAL A 212 -3.19 6.87 -19.50
C VAL A 212 -3.71 7.16 -20.91
N GLY A 213 -5.02 7.09 -21.12
CA GLY A 213 -5.65 7.42 -22.41
C GLY A 213 -5.48 8.88 -22.87
N GLU A 214 -5.13 9.80 -21.97
CA GLU A 214 -4.88 11.22 -22.29
C GLU A 214 -3.42 11.50 -22.70
N ILE A 215 -2.51 10.54 -22.51
CA ILE A 215 -1.07 10.70 -22.81
C ILE A 215 -0.81 10.40 -24.28
N GLU A 216 -0.18 11.31 -25.02
CA GLU A 216 0.08 11.14 -26.46
C GLU A 216 1.15 10.07 -26.78
N CYS A 217 2.12 9.85 -25.89
CA CYS A 217 3.23 8.94 -26.13
C CYS A 217 2.83 7.47 -25.90
N GLU A 218 2.78 6.67 -26.98
CA GLU A 218 2.37 5.26 -26.95
C GLU A 218 3.30 4.36 -26.12
N GLU A 219 4.61 4.62 -26.12
CA GLU A 219 5.57 3.91 -25.28
C GLU A 219 5.28 4.13 -23.79
N LEU A 220 4.98 5.37 -23.42
CA LEU A 220 4.63 5.71 -22.04
C LEU A 220 3.29 5.08 -21.67
N GLN A 221 2.29 5.11 -22.55
CA GLN A 221 1.02 4.44 -22.29
C GLN A 221 1.20 2.95 -22.00
N ARG A 222 2.00 2.24 -22.83
CA ARG A 222 2.29 0.82 -22.63
C ARG A 222 2.97 0.55 -21.29
N LEU A 223 3.94 1.39 -20.89
CA LEU A 223 4.57 1.29 -19.59
C LEU A 223 3.57 1.49 -18.45
N LEU A 224 2.70 2.50 -18.54
CA LEU A 224 1.75 2.79 -17.47
C LEU A 224 0.67 1.70 -17.34
N HIS A 225 0.18 1.14 -18.45
CA HIS A 225 -0.70 -0.03 -18.40
C HIS A 225 -0.01 -1.23 -17.75
N PHE A 226 1.23 -1.53 -18.13
CA PHE A 226 2.01 -2.60 -17.49
C PHE A 226 2.14 -2.38 -15.97
N LEU A 227 2.35 -1.13 -15.53
CA LEU A 227 2.40 -0.80 -14.11
C LEU A 227 1.05 -1.01 -13.41
N ILE A 228 -0.07 -0.64 -14.05
CA ILE A 228 -1.42 -0.91 -13.51
C ILE A 228 -1.59 -2.42 -13.29
N ASP A 229 -1.35 -3.21 -14.33
CA ASP A 229 -1.56 -4.66 -14.29
C ASP A 229 -0.67 -5.35 -13.25
N THR A 230 0.58 -4.93 -13.15
CA THR A 230 1.57 -5.55 -12.24
C THR A 230 1.35 -5.13 -10.78
N ILE A 231 1.05 -3.85 -10.53
CA ILE A 231 0.96 -3.32 -9.16
C ILE A 231 -0.42 -3.56 -8.55
N LEU A 232 -1.47 -3.60 -9.38
CA LEU A 232 -2.84 -3.84 -8.95
C LEU A 232 -3.31 -5.28 -9.18
N GLU A 233 -2.38 -6.20 -9.45
CA GLU A 233 -2.67 -7.63 -9.54
C GLU A 233 -3.33 -8.10 -8.25
N ARG A 234 -4.46 -8.80 -8.40
CA ARG A 234 -5.18 -9.42 -7.28
C ARG A 234 -4.74 -10.88 -7.19
N PRO A 235 -4.43 -11.40 -6.00
CA PRO A 235 -4.33 -12.83 -5.82
C PRO A 235 -5.58 -13.47 -6.41
N ALA A 236 -5.41 -14.46 -7.29
CA ALA A 236 -6.55 -15.21 -7.81
C ALA A 236 -7.38 -15.68 -6.61
N GLU A 237 -8.70 -15.41 -6.63
CA GLU A 237 -9.62 -15.97 -5.65
C GLU A 237 -9.25 -17.46 -5.50
N SER A 238 -8.91 -17.86 -4.29
CA SER A 238 -8.74 -19.28 -3.98
C SER A 238 -10.10 -19.91 -4.24
N VAL A 239 -10.26 -20.46 -5.44
CA VAL A 239 -11.35 -21.38 -5.76
C VAL A 239 -11.28 -22.43 -4.66
N GLU A 240 -12.26 -22.45 -3.77
CA GLU A 240 -12.41 -23.51 -2.78
C GLU A 240 -12.34 -24.82 -3.55
N SER A 241 -11.20 -25.51 -3.42
CA SER A 241 -11.06 -26.86 -3.94
C SER A 241 -12.04 -27.70 -3.13
N GLY A 242 -13.13 -28.09 -3.79
CA GLY A 242 -14.09 -29.06 -3.24
C GLY A 242 -13.37 -30.29 -2.69
N PRO A 243 -13.99 -31.02 -1.75
CA PRO A 243 -13.30 -31.98 -0.90
C PRO A 243 -12.51 -32.98 -1.75
N ALA A 244 -11.22 -33.10 -1.44
CA ALA A 244 -10.34 -34.06 -2.08
C ALA A 244 -10.94 -35.46 -1.92
N VAL A 245 -11.34 -36.06 -3.03
CA VAL A 245 -11.72 -37.47 -3.06
C VAL A 245 -10.44 -38.27 -2.90
N GLU A 246 -10.21 -38.79 -1.69
CA GLU A 246 -9.18 -39.80 -1.44
C GLU A 246 -9.51 -41.06 -2.23
N LEU A 247 -8.80 -41.27 -3.33
CA LEU A 247 -8.76 -42.54 -4.04
C LEU A 247 -7.75 -43.45 -3.31
N GLU A 248 -8.27 -44.32 -2.43
CA GLU A 248 -7.51 -45.46 -1.88
C GLU A 248 -7.10 -46.41 -3.01
N LEU A 249 -5.83 -46.34 -3.42
CA LEU A 249 -5.20 -47.36 -4.25
C LEU A 249 -4.77 -48.52 -3.35
N SER A 250 -5.58 -49.57 -3.32
CA SER A 250 -5.23 -50.86 -2.73
C SER A 250 -4.16 -51.56 -3.61
N ALA A 251 -2.99 -51.80 -3.04
CA ALA A 251 -1.93 -52.59 -3.69
C ALA A 251 -2.24 -54.09 -3.58
N PRO A 252 -2.14 -54.89 -4.67
CA PRO A 252 -2.34 -56.32 -4.60
C PRO A 252 -1.11 -57.01 -3.99
N GLY A 253 -1.37 -57.94 -3.08
CA GLY A 253 -0.36 -58.66 -2.32
C GLY A 253 0.61 -59.49 -3.18
N ALA A 254 1.89 -59.41 -2.84
CA ALA A 254 2.91 -60.35 -3.33
C ALA A 254 2.90 -61.59 -2.43
N GLY A 255 2.40 -62.70 -2.97
CA GLY A 255 2.50 -64.02 -2.38
C GLY A 255 3.84 -64.70 -2.72
N LYS A 256 4.40 -65.34 -1.69
CA LYS A 256 5.41 -66.41 -1.65
C LYS A 256 6.75 -66.20 -2.35
#